data_AF-A0A371QD37-F1
#
_entry.id   AF-A0A371QD37-F1
#
_cell.length_a   1.000
_cell.length_b   1.000
_cell.length_c   1.000
_cell.angle_alpha   90.00
_cell.angle_beta   90.00
_cell.angle_gamma   90.00
#
_symmetry.space_group_name_H-M   'P 1'
#
loop_
_entity.id
_entity.type
_entity.pdbx_description
1 polymer ?
#
loop_
_entity_poly.entity_id
_entity_poly.type
_entity_poly.pdbx_seq_one_letter_code
_entity_poly.pdbx_strand_id
1 'polypeptide(L)'
;MARQNYFEFIKSMRFDAKKEIDIVKKILQEDIYIKNHKTNLQEFFSDGYKKYYPVEKKGQHVTFEEKFTVIYQRFTSVDCLYTVFEFILDLYLEIRNKDKFAERYVTSKGLEEIDDYVGYIPENYDEREIWAEVKNHTSLMDQYEKLCERLEYSLDKTNHELITLDNGNRIIVEKNVYASEVSQIVSETSIEDAIKVLEYNHFLNKGNIQRKKEILLSLAGYLEPYLKKFDDPEKLPKELKGIYNELKIVLQTKGADTDKKGNQIPKKIAVFDNLSEMYNKGGLRHNNDKQYHLDMNDEELEQWYDNIYSSTLFVILSLEMGKNLSKLNELKKK
;
A
#
# COMPACT_ATOMS: atom_id res chain seq x y z
N MET A 1 3.99 -20.22 29.50
CA MET A 1 3.09 -19.04 29.49
C MET A 1 3.09 -18.50 28.07
N ALA A 2 2.01 -18.74 27.33
CA ALA A 2 1.87 -18.24 25.96
C ALA A 2 1.71 -16.71 26.00
N ARG A 3 2.51 -15.98 25.22
CA ARG A 3 2.29 -14.55 25.00
C ARG A 3 0.89 -14.37 24.41
N GLN A 4 0.06 -13.52 25.02
CA GLN A 4 -1.16 -13.05 24.37
C GLN A 4 -0.76 -12.36 23.05
N ASN A 5 -1.34 -12.81 21.95
CA ASN A 5 -1.09 -12.30 20.61
C ASN A 5 -1.73 -10.91 20.47
N TYR A 6 -1.09 -9.98 19.75
CA TYR A 6 -1.58 -8.63 19.44
C TYR A 6 -3.05 -8.62 18.96
N PHE A 7 -3.47 -9.70 18.31
CA PHE A 7 -4.85 -9.98 17.89
C PHE A 7 -5.89 -10.11 19.02
N GLU A 8 -5.53 -10.58 20.23
CA GLU A 8 -6.46 -10.59 21.37
C GLU A 8 -6.67 -9.18 21.95
N PHE A 9 -5.70 -8.29 21.78
CA PHE A 9 -5.84 -6.87 22.14
C PHE A 9 -6.72 -6.13 21.13
N ILE A 10 -6.58 -6.41 19.82
CA ILE A 10 -7.43 -5.85 18.75
C ILE A 10 -8.88 -6.35 18.82
N LYS A 11 -9.12 -7.63 19.17
CA LYS A 11 -10.49 -8.16 19.41
C LYS A 11 -11.28 -7.37 20.46
N SER A 12 -10.62 -6.54 21.28
CA SER A 12 -11.24 -5.72 22.33
C SER A 12 -11.58 -4.27 21.92
N MET A 13 -11.19 -3.79 20.72
CA MET A 13 -11.61 -2.48 20.18
C MET A 13 -12.77 -2.64 19.18
N ARG A 14 -13.95 -2.15 19.58
CA ARG A 14 -15.27 -2.29 18.94
C ARG A 14 -15.41 -1.58 17.57
N PHE A 15 -14.64 -1.95 16.54
CA PHE A 15 -14.91 -1.51 15.16
C PHE A 15 -16.00 -2.40 14.54
N ASP A 16 -17.12 -1.80 14.15
CA ASP A 16 -18.23 -2.50 13.49
C ASP A 16 -18.30 -2.06 12.03
N ALA A 17 -17.63 -2.82 11.17
CA ALA A 17 -17.57 -2.53 9.73
C ALA A 17 -18.97 -2.51 9.07
N LYS A 18 -19.92 -3.29 9.58
CA LYS A 18 -21.29 -3.30 9.05
C LYS A 18 -21.99 -1.97 9.36
N LYS A 19 -21.86 -1.49 10.60
CA LYS A 19 -22.37 -0.18 10.98
C LYS A 19 -21.74 0.94 10.16
N GLU A 20 -20.43 0.86 9.88
CA GLU A 20 -19.75 1.85 9.04
C GLU A 20 -20.25 1.84 7.60
N ILE A 21 -20.43 0.65 7.01
CA ILE A 21 -21.04 0.52 5.67
C ILE A 21 -22.44 1.16 5.64
N ASP A 22 -23.26 0.95 6.68
CA ASP A 22 -24.60 1.55 6.75
C ASP A 22 -24.53 3.08 6.87
N ILE A 23 -23.53 3.64 7.55
CA ILE A 23 -23.29 5.08 7.59
C ILE A 23 -22.85 5.60 6.22
N VAL A 24 -21.93 4.93 5.54
CA VAL A 24 -21.48 5.28 4.19
C VAL A 24 -22.65 5.30 3.21
N LYS A 25 -23.51 4.29 3.22
CA LYS A 25 -24.73 4.24 2.39
C LYS A 25 -25.66 5.43 2.67
N LYS A 26 -25.85 5.78 3.93
CA LYS A 26 -26.66 6.94 4.31
C LYS A 26 -26.06 8.24 3.80
N ILE A 27 -24.74 8.43 3.91
CA ILE A 27 -24.06 9.61 3.38
C ILE A 27 -24.22 9.70 1.86
N LEU A 28 -24.10 8.59 1.13
CA LEU A 28 -24.27 8.57 -0.33
C LEU A 28 -25.69 8.96 -0.77
N GLN A 29 -26.71 8.60 0.02
CA GLN A 29 -28.13 8.75 -0.30
C GLN A 29 -28.79 9.96 0.37
N GLU A 30 -28.10 10.63 1.29
CA GLU A 30 -28.63 11.80 1.98
C GLU A 30 -28.85 12.93 0.96
N ASP A 31 -30.05 13.51 1.02
CA ASP A 31 -30.45 14.51 0.05
C ASP A 31 -29.73 15.84 0.27
N ILE A 32 -29.19 16.38 -0.80
CA ILE A 32 -28.63 17.74 -0.88
C ILE A 32 -29.35 18.53 -1.97
N TYR A 33 -29.13 19.83 -1.97
CA TYR A 33 -29.63 20.72 -3.00
C TYR A 33 -28.46 21.38 -3.72
N ILE A 34 -28.46 21.27 -5.04
CA ILE A 34 -27.59 22.01 -5.94
C ILE A 34 -28.49 22.97 -6.71
N LYS A 35 -28.31 24.28 -6.50
CA LYS A 35 -29.27 25.31 -6.93
C LYS A 35 -30.66 25.00 -6.36
N ASN A 36 -31.62 24.63 -7.21
CA ASN A 36 -32.99 24.26 -6.84
C ASN A 36 -33.31 22.78 -7.11
N HIS A 37 -32.30 21.98 -7.48
CA HIS A 37 -32.47 20.57 -7.80
C HIS A 37 -32.02 19.73 -6.60
N LYS A 38 -32.93 18.87 -6.15
CA LYS A 38 -32.65 17.86 -5.15
C LYS A 38 -31.83 16.74 -5.78
N THR A 39 -30.71 16.38 -5.16
CA THR A 39 -29.79 15.32 -5.62
C THR A 39 -29.03 14.74 -4.42
N ASN A 40 -28.03 13.87 -4.65
CA ASN A 40 -27.15 13.29 -3.63
C ASN A 40 -25.82 12.84 -4.24
N LEU A 41 -24.86 12.44 -3.39
CA LEU A 41 -23.57 11.90 -3.85
C LEU A 41 -23.73 10.67 -4.74
N GLN A 42 -24.72 9.79 -4.47
CA GLN A 42 -24.92 8.59 -5.27
C GLN A 42 -25.24 8.97 -6.73
N GLU A 43 -26.15 9.91 -6.96
CA GLU A 43 -26.48 10.40 -8.31
C GLU A 43 -25.26 11.02 -9.00
N PHE A 44 -24.50 11.87 -8.29
CA PHE A 44 -23.26 12.45 -8.81
C PHE A 44 -22.25 11.39 -9.25
N PHE A 45 -22.03 10.36 -8.43
CA PHE A 45 -21.14 9.26 -8.78
C PHE A 45 -21.69 8.37 -9.88
N SER A 46 -23.01 8.13 -9.95
CA SER A 46 -23.62 7.36 -11.03
C SER A 46 -23.44 8.05 -12.38
N ASP A 47 -23.64 9.36 -12.45
CA ASP A 47 -23.38 10.16 -13.65
C ASP A 47 -21.90 10.20 -14.02
N GLY A 48 -21.05 10.43 -13.02
CA GLY A 48 -19.60 10.41 -13.18
C GLY A 48 -19.07 9.06 -13.66
N TYR A 49 -19.61 7.96 -13.14
CA TYR A 49 -19.25 6.60 -13.54
C TYR A 49 -19.60 6.35 -15.00
N LYS A 50 -20.80 6.74 -15.40
CA LYS A 50 -21.26 6.62 -16.79
C LYS A 50 -20.37 7.41 -17.74
N LYS A 51 -20.05 8.66 -17.41
CA LYS A 51 -19.38 9.61 -18.29
C LYS A 51 -17.85 9.47 -18.31
N TYR A 52 -17.23 9.23 -17.16
CA TYR A 52 -15.78 9.43 -16.99
C TYR A 52 -15.02 8.17 -16.60
N TYR A 53 -15.67 7.16 -16.00
CA TYR A 53 -14.96 5.96 -15.54
C TYR A 53 -14.48 5.10 -16.73
N PRO A 54 -13.19 4.72 -16.78
CA PRO A 54 -12.61 4.02 -17.94
C PRO A 54 -13.30 2.69 -18.25
N VAL A 55 -13.53 2.42 -19.55
CA VAL A 55 -14.22 1.21 -20.01
C VAL A 55 -13.48 -0.05 -19.60
N GLU A 56 -12.14 0.00 -19.57
CA GLU A 56 -11.28 -1.11 -19.16
C GLU A 56 -11.47 -1.45 -17.68
N LYS A 57 -11.77 -0.44 -16.83
CA LYS A 57 -12.04 -0.62 -15.39
C LYS A 57 -13.48 -1.03 -15.09
N LYS A 58 -14.43 -0.75 -16.00
CA LYS A 58 -15.86 -1.13 -15.88
C LYS A 58 -16.04 -2.65 -15.94
N GLY A 59 -15.29 -3.33 -16.81
CA GLY A 59 -15.47 -4.76 -17.05
C GLY A 59 -16.90 -5.06 -17.52
N GLN A 60 -17.62 -5.91 -16.79
CA GLN A 60 -19.02 -6.26 -17.09
C GLN A 60 -20.05 -5.35 -16.41
N HIS A 61 -19.63 -4.40 -15.57
CA HIS A 61 -20.55 -3.58 -14.76
C HIS A 61 -20.70 -2.20 -15.37
N VAL A 62 -21.86 -1.96 -15.99
CA VAL A 62 -22.14 -0.78 -16.82
C VAL A 62 -22.63 0.40 -15.97
N THR A 63 -23.15 0.12 -14.77
CA THR A 63 -23.64 1.13 -13.83
C THR A 63 -22.86 1.14 -12.51
N PHE A 64 -22.95 2.27 -11.80
CA PHE A 64 -22.37 2.43 -10.47
C PHE A 64 -23.03 1.47 -9.47
N GLU A 65 -24.35 1.31 -9.55
CA GLU A 65 -25.15 0.44 -8.69
C GLU A 65 -24.80 -1.04 -8.89
N GLU A 66 -24.58 -1.49 -10.13
CA GLU A 66 -24.09 -2.85 -10.43
C GLU A 66 -22.72 -3.07 -9.79
N LYS A 67 -21.81 -2.11 -9.93
CA LYS A 67 -20.47 -2.19 -9.35
C LYS A 67 -20.52 -2.28 -7.82
N PHE A 68 -21.32 -1.42 -7.18
CA PHE A 68 -21.56 -1.47 -5.73
C PHE A 68 -22.16 -2.80 -5.28
N THR A 69 -23.16 -3.31 -6.01
CA THR A 69 -23.81 -4.58 -5.69
C THR A 69 -22.81 -5.74 -5.71
N VAL A 70 -21.94 -5.78 -6.72
CA VAL A 70 -20.90 -6.81 -6.84
C VAL A 70 -19.89 -6.72 -5.71
N ILE A 71 -19.49 -5.50 -5.30
CA ILE A 71 -18.60 -5.31 -4.15
C ILE A 71 -19.24 -5.88 -2.87
N TYR A 72 -20.51 -5.56 -2.61
CA TYR A 72 -21.25 -6.07 -1.43
C TYR A 72 -21.49 -7.58 -1.45
N GLN A 73 -21.53 -8.20 -2.63
CA GLN A 73 -21.67 -9.66 -2.77
C GLN A 73 -20.34 -10.39 -2.58
N ARG A 74 -19.23 -9.78 -3.03
CA ARG A 74 -17.92 -10.41 -3.05
C ARG A 74 -17.17 -10.26 -1.74
N PHE A 75 -17.32 -9.12 -1.06
CA PHE A 75 -16.56 -8.80 0.13
C PHE A 75 -17.46 -8.68 1.36
N THR A 76 -16.90 -8.90 2.54
CA THR A 76 -17.63 -8.76 3.82
C THR A 76 -16.81 -7.95 4.81
N SER A 77 -17.46 -7.42 5.85
CA SER A 77 -16.77 -6.72 6.95
C SER A 77 -15.91 -5.54 6.44
N VAL A 78 -14.69 -5.41 6.97
CA VAL A 78 -13.72 -4.35 6.68
C VAL A 78 -13.32 -4.33 5.20
N ASP A 79 -13.15 -5.49 4.57
CA ASP A 79 -12.73 -5.58 3.17
C ASP A 79 -13.78 -4.96 2.23
N CYS A 80 -15.06 -5.17 2.55
CA CYS A 80 -16.14 -4.53 1.80
C CYS A 80 -16.11 -3.01 1.96
N LEU A 81 -15.90 -2.52 3.18
CA LEU A 81 -15.84 -1.09 3.46
C LEU A 81 -14.69 -0.42 2.69
N TYR A 82 -13.51 -1.03 2.68
CA TYR A 82 -12.33 -0.49 2.00
C TYR A 82 -12.44 -0.57 0.49
N THR A 83 -12.99 -1.65 -0.05
CA THR A 83 -13.25 -1.75 -1.48
C THR A 83 -14.22 -0.66 -1.95
N VAL A 84 -15.26 -0.37 -1.16
CA VAL A 84 -16.18 0.74 -1.44
C VAL A 84 -15.45 2.08 -1.44
N PHE A 85 -14.63 2.35 -0.42
CA PHE A 85 -13.88 3.60 -0.35
C PHE A 85 -12.87 3.77 -1.48
N GLU A 86 -12.05 2.76 -1.77
CA GLU A 86 -11.11 2.82 -2.90
C GLU A 86 -11.85 3.06 -4.22
N PHE A 87 -12.95 2.37 -4.45
CA PHE A 87 -13.76 2.57 -5.65
C PHE A 87 -14.29 4.01 -5.75
N ILE A 88 -14.85 4.57 -4.67
CA ILE A 88 -15.36 5.94 -4.65
C ILE A 88 -14.24 6.95 -4.87
N LEU A 89 -13.10 6.79 -4.19
CA LEU A 89 -11.94 7.69 -4.31
C LEU A 89 -11.36 7.67 -5.73
N ASP A 90 -11.19 6.49 -6.30
CA ASP A 90 -10.71 6.33 -7.68
C ASP A 90 -11.69 6.94 -8.67
N LEU A 91 -13.00 6.70 -8.50
CA LEU A 91 -14.02 7.30 -9.34
C LEU A 91 -14.01 8.83 -9.24
N TYR A 92 -13.91 9.38 -8.02
CA TYR A 92 -13.83 10.83 -7.83
C TYR A 92 -12.60 11.43 -8.51
N LEU A 93 -11.44 10.76 -8.41
CA LEU A 93 -10.22 11.18 -9.12
C LEU A 93 -10.43 11.22 -10.64
N GLU A 94 -11.07 10.20 -11.21
CA GLU A 94 -11.38 10.15 -12.65
C GLU A 94 -12.34 11.27 -13.07
N ILE A 95 -13.36 11.58 -12.25
CA ILE A 95 -14.27 12.71 -12.49
C ILE A 95 -13.48 14.01 -12.45
N ARG A 96 -12.69 14.24 -11.40
CA ARG A 96 -11.92 15.47 -11.18
C ARG A 96 -10.91 15.75 -12.30
N ASN A 97 -10.29 14.71 -12.84
CA ASN A 97 -9.30 14.83 -13.90
C ASN A 97 -9.92 15.13 -15.28
N LYS A 98 -11.23 14.94 -15.47
CA LYS A 98 -11.91 15.04 -16.77
C LYS A 98 -13.03 16.08 -16.82
N ASP A 99 -13.60 16.44 -15.67
CA ASP A 99 -14.64 17.45 -15.56
C ASP A 99 -14.06 18.81 -15.18
N LYS A 100 -14.23 19.79 -16.07
CA LYS A 100 -13.70 21.15 -15.91
C LYS A 100 -14.20 21.88 -14.66
N PHE A 101 -15.33 21.47 -14.10
CA PHE A 101 -15.89 22.06 -12.89
C PHE A 101 -15.46 21.29 -11.64
N ALA A 102 -15.51 19.95 -11.70
CA ALA A 102 -15.19 19.13 -10.53
C ALA A 102 -13.75 19.29 -10.04
N GLU A 103 -12.81 19.64 -10.92
CA GLU A 103 -11.44 20.04 -10.55
C GLU A 103 -11.40 21.18 -9.51
N ARG A 104 -12.40 22.07 -9.55
CA ARG A 104 -12.45 23.30 -8.75
C ARG A 104 -13.44 23.24 -7.59
N TYR A 105 -14.15 22.12 -7.40
CA TYR A 105 -15.09 21.99 -6.31
C TYR A 105 -14.38 22.05 -4.95
N VAL A 106 -14.98 22.80 -4.02
CA VAL A 106 -14.49 23.00 -2.66
C VAL A 106 -15.65 22.85 -1.68
N THR A 107 -15.34 22.54 -0.42
CA THR A 107 -16.33 22.50 0.67
C THR A 107 -16.84 23.91 0.98
N SER A 108 -17.96 24.01 1.70
CA SER A 108 -18.51 25.32 2.13
C SER A 108 -17.47 26.07 2.98
N LYS A 109 -16.78 25.36 3.87
CA LYS A 109 -15.68 25.92 4.66
C LYS A 109 -14.50 26.36 3.79
N GLY A 110 -14.11 25.54 2.80
CA GLY A 110 -13.03 25.90 1.88
C GLY A 110 -13.39 27.13 1.02
N LEU A 111 -14.67 27.29 0.68
CA LEU A 111 -15.16 28.48 -0.02
C LEU A 111 -15.08 29.73 0.87
N GLU A 112 -15.47 29.65 2.14
CA GLU A 112 -15.33 30.75 3.11
C GLU A 112 -13.87 31.20 3.24
N GLU A 113 -12.93 30.27 3.34
CA GLU A 113 -11.49 30.57 3.41
C GLU A 113 -10.98 31.29 2.14
N ILE A 114 -11.54 30.98 0.97
CA ILE A 114 -11.20 31.64 -0.30
C ILE A 114 -11.83 33.04 -0.38
N ASP A 115 -13.11 33.16 -0.03
CA ASP A 115 -13.84 34.44 -0.04
C ASP A 115 -13.27 35.42 1.02
N ASP A 116 -12.76 34.92 2.15
CA ASP A 116 -12.08 35.72 3.20
C ASP A 116 -10.65 36.16 2.79
N TYR A 117 -10.00 35.46 1.86
CA TYR A 117 -8.61 35.75 1.48
C TYR A 117 -8.47 36.86 0.42
N VAL A 118 -9.41 37.06 -0.52
CA VAL A 118 -9.29 38.14 -1.55
C VAL A 118 -10.64 38.53 -2.13
N GLY A 119 -10.80 39.83 -2.42
CA GLY A 119 -11.67 40.34 -3.50
C GLY A 119 -11.22 39.84 -4.88
N TYR A 120 -11.26 38.52 -5.08
CA TYR A 120 -10.92 37.85 -6.33
C TYR A 120 -12.02 38.18 -7.34
N ILE A 121 -11.67 39.02 -8.30
CA ILE A 121 -12.51 39.33 -9.45
C ILE A 121 -12.04 38.41 -10.57
N PRO A 122 -12.86 37.44 -11.02
CA PRO A 122 -12.49 36.55 -12.12
C PRO A 122 -12.05 37.37 -13.35
N GLU A 123 -10.94 36.98 -13.97
CA GLU A 123 -10.29 37.78 -15.01
C GLU A 123 -11.02 37.65 -16.36
N ASN A 124 -11.76 36.56 -16.56
CA ASN A 124 -12.51 36.28 -17.79
C ASN A 124 -13.90 35.67 -17.55
N TYR A 125 -14.66 35.46 -18.64
CA TYR A 125 -16.02 34.92 -18.58
C TYR A 125 -16.04 33.44 -18.14
N ASP A 126 -15.08 32.65 -18.60
CA ASP A 126 -14.99 31.22 -18.29
C ASP A 126 -14.75 30.98 -16.79
N GLU A 127 -13.90 31.79 -16.16
CA GLU A 127 -13.68 31.74 -14.71
C GLU A 127 -14.94 32.13 -13.93
N ARG A 128 -15.73 33.11 -14.39
CA ARG A 128 -17.01 33.46 -13.74
C ARG A 128 -18.01 32.31 -13.80
N GLU A 129 -18.11 31.63 -14.94
CA GLU A 129 -18.97 30.46 -15.10
C GLU A 129 -18.55 29.33 -14.16
N ILE A 130 -17.24 29.07 -14.07
CA ILE A 130 -16.68 28.05 -13.18
C ILE A 130 -16.98 28.40 -11.71
N TRP A 131 -16.73 29.62 -11.27
CA TRP A 131 -16.98 30.01 -9.88
C TRP A 131 -18.47 30.03 -9.51
N ALA A 132 -19.34 30.42 -10.44
CA ALA A 132 -20.78 30.30 -10.23
C ALA A 132 -21.19 28.83 -10.06
N GLU A 133 -20.59 27.92 -10.82
CA GLU A 133 -20.85 26.49 -10.68
C GLU A 133 -20.32 25.94 -9.35
N VAL A 134 -19.07 26.25 -8.99
CA VAL A 134 -18.43 25.81 -7.73
C VAL A 134 -19.25 26.21 -6.51
N LYS A 135 -19.74 27.47 -6.46
CA LYS A 135 -20.57 27.96 -5.33
C LYS A 135 -21.85 27.15 -5.13
N ASN A 136 -22.39 26.54 -6.20
CA ASN A 136 -23.60 25.72 -6.11
C ASN A 136 -23.31 24.28 -5.66
N HIS A 137 -22.06 23.84 -5.66
CA HIS A 137 -21.65 22.45 -5.40
C HIS A 137 -20.96 22.27 -4.03
N THR A 138 -20.92 23.30 -3.18
CA THR A 138 -20.29 23.17 -1.86
C THR A 138 -20.98 22.14 -0.97
N SER A 139 -22.32 22.04 -1.04
CA SER A 139 -23.10 21.03 -0.31
C SER A 139 -22.75 19.59 -0.72
N LEU A 140 -22.47 19.37 -2.00
CA LEU A 140 -21.97 18.10 -2.52
C LEU A 140 -20.59 17.79 -1.94
N MET A 141 -19.71 18.79 -1.88
CA MET A 141 -18.37 18.62 -1.34
C MET A 141 -18.34 18.44 0.17
N ASP A 142 -19.20 19.11 0.92
CA ASP A 142 -19.36 18.88 2.37
C ASP A 142 -19.82 17.43 2.63
N GLN A 143 -20.70 16.91 1.78
CA GLN A 143 -21.13 15.51 1.86
C GLN A 143 -20.00 14.55 1.52
N TYR A 144 -19.18 14.86 0.51
CA TYR A 144 -18.00 14.09 0.17
C TYR A 144 -16.94 14.14 1.27
N GLU A 145 -16.77 15.29 1.94
CA GLU A 145 -15.88 15.44 3.10
C GLU A 145 -16.32 14.55 4.26
N LYS A 146 -17.62 14.50 4.59
CA LYS A 146 -18.15 13.54 5.59
C LYS A 146 -17.80 12.09 5.25
N LEU A 147 -17.82 11.73 3.96
CA LEU A 147 -17.42 10.40 3.50
C LEU A 147 -15.92 10.15 3.77
N CYS A 148 -15.05 11.12 3.46
CA CYS A 148 -13.62 11.07 3.77
C CYS A 148 -13.36 10.97 5.28
N GLU A 149 -14.09 11.70 6.11
CA GLU A 149 -13.98 11.60 7.58
C GLU A 149 -14.33 10.19 8.09
N ARG A 150 -15.33 9.50 7.49
CA ARG A 150 -15.64 8.10 7.82
C ARG A 150 -14.53 7.15 7.40
N LEU A 151 -13.88 7.41 6.26
CA LEU A 151 -12.70 6.64 5.85
C LEU A 151 -11.58 6.81 6.87
N GLU A 152 -11.20 8.03 7.22
CA GLU A 152 -10.13 8.32 8.19
C GLU A 152 -10.41 7.66 9.56
N TYR A 153 -11.65 7.76 10.05
CA TYR A 153 -12.07 7.06 11.26
C TYR A 153 -11.86 5.54 11.16
N SER A 154 -12.22 4.94 10.02
CA SER A 154 -12.11 3.49 9.80
C SER A 154 -10.65 3.04 9.72
N LEU A 155 -9.81 3.81 9.04
CA LEU A 155 -8.37 3.57 8.93
C LEU A 155 -7.70 3.61 10.31
N ASP A 156 -8.00 4.63 11.12
CA ASP A 156 -7.48 4.74 12.49
C ASP A 156 -7.86 3.53 13.36
N LYS A 157 -9.14 3.14 13.34
CA LYS A 157 -9.65 2.06 14.22
C LYS A 157 -9.17 0.67 13.86
N THR A 158 -8.63 0.49 12.66
CA THR A 158 -8.20 -0.82 12.14
C THR A 158 -6.69 -0.88 11.90
N ASN A 159 -5.93 0.16 12.27
CA ASN A 159 -4.49 0.27 12.01
C ASN A 159 -4.13 0.25 10.51
N HIS A 160 -4.90 0.94 9.68
CA HIS A 160 -4.64 1.11 8.25
C HIS A 160 -4.30 2.57 7.90
N GLU A 161 -3.76 2.78 6.71
CA GLU A 161 -3.48 4.09 6.13
C GLU A 161 -3.82 4.12 4.64
N LEU A 162 -4.09 5.32 4.12
CA LEU A 162 -4.33 5.57 2.71
C LEU A 162 -3.04 6.08 2.07
N ILE A 163 -2.49 5.34 1.12
CA ILE A 163 -1.29 5.72 0.37
C ILE A 163 -1.70 6.16 -1.03
N THR A 164 -1.16 7.30 -1.48
CA THR A 164 -1.28 7.75 -2.87
C THR A 164 -0.06 7.25 -3.65
N LEU A 165 -0.29 6.47 -4.70
CA LEU A 165 0.73 5.98 -5.61
C LEU A 165 1.11 7.07 -6.63
N ASP A 166 2.25 6.91 -7.31
CA ASP A 166 2.75 7.90 -8.28
C ASP A 166 1.81 8.16 -9.46
N ASN A 167 0.96 7.19 -9.81
CA ASN A 167 -0.07 7.35 -10.85
C ASN A 167 -1.35 8.05 -10.34
N GLY A 168 -1.38 8.48 -9.08
CA GLY A 168 -2.50 9.14 -8.42
C GLY A 168 -3.52 8.18 -7.77
N ASN A 169 -3.46 6.87 -8.07
CA ASN A 169 -4.34 5.89 -7.44
C ASN A 169 -4.10 5.86 -5.93
N ARG A 170 -5.15 5.59 -5.17
CA ARG A 170 -5.07 5.51 -3.72
C ARG A 170 -5.37 4.10 -3.26
N ILE A 171 -4.49 3.56 -2.41
CA ILE A 171 -4.64 2.21 -1.85
C ILE A 171 -4.68 2.26 -0.33
N ILE A 172 -5.48 1.38 0.27
CA ILE A 172 -5.58 1.20 1.71
C ILE A 172 -4.70 0.03 2.13
N VAL A 173 -3.70 0.30 2.99
CA VAL A 173 -2.77 -0.72 3.47
C VAL A 173 -2.76 -0.78 4.98
N GLU A 174 -2.40 -1.93 5.55
CA GLU A 174 -2.09 -2.01 6.98
C GLU A 174 -0.83 -1.19 7.28
N LYS A 175 -0.86 -0.40 8.37
CA LYS A 175 0.28 0.40 8.80
C LYS A 175 1.45 -0.52 9.13
N ASN A 176 2.52 -0.41 8.36
CA ASN A 176 3.75 -1.17 8.58
C ASN A 176 4.95 -0.27 8.32
N VAL A 177 5.55 0.22 9.42
CA VAL A 177 6.71 1.13 9.39
C VAL A 177 7.85 0.55 8.55
N TYR A 178 8.09 -0.76 8.66
CA TYR A 178 9.15 -1.43 7.89
C TYR A 178 8.83 -1.46 6.39
N ALA A 179 7.58 -1.70 6.02
CA ALA A 179 7.17 -1.67 4.61
C ALA A 179 7.30 -0.25 4.03
N SER A 180 6.95 0.79 4.79
CA SER A 180 7.09 2.18 4.36
C SER A 180 8.56 2.58 4.16
N GLU A 181 9.44 2.23 5.10
CA GLU A 181 10.88 2.48 4.98
C GLU A 181 11.49 1.68 3.81
N VAL A 182 11.15 0.40 3.68
CA VAL A 182 11.65 -0.44 2.59
C VAL A 182 11.15 0.05 1.23
N SER A 183 9.90 0.50 1.13
CA SER A 183 9.36 1.10 -0.09
C SER A 183 10.20 2.30 -0.52
N GLN A 184 10.58 3.18 0.42
CA GLN A 184 11.44 4.33 0.12
C GLN A 184 12.81 3.87 -0.39
N ILE A 185 13.45 2.89 0.26
CA ILE A 185 14.75 2.34 -0.17
C ILE A 185 14.66 1.72 -1.57
N VAL A 186 13.61 0.93 -1.84
CA VAL A 186 13.44 0.26 -3.15
C VAL A 186 13.14 1.28 -4.25
N SER A 187 12.44 2.38 -3.93
CA SER A 187 12.09 3.44 -4.88
C SER A 187 13.31 4.13 -5.50
N GLU A 188 14.46 4.10 -4.83
CA GLU A 188 15.75 4.58 -5.39
C GLU A 188 16.16 3.84 -6.66
N THR A 189 15.67 2.62 -6.85
CA THR A 189 16.01 1.74 -7.97
C THR A 189 14.84 1.39 -8.87
N SER A 190 13.64 1.25 -8.31
CA SER A 190 12.44 0.78 -9.01
C SER A 190 11.20 1.26 -8.25
N ILE A 191 10.49 2.23 -8.83
CA ILE A 191 9.19 2.69 -8.33
C ILE A 191 8.18 1.53 -8.35
N GLU A 192 8.19 0.71 -9.40
CA GLU A 192 7.26 -0.42 -9.53
C GLU A 192 7.43 -1.43 -8.39
N ASP A 193 8.67 -1.76 -8.03
CA ASP A 193 8.93 -2.69 -6.92
C ASP A 193 8.65 -2.06 -5.55
N ALA A 194 8.85 -0.74 -5.41
CA ALA A 194 8.48 -0.02 -4.20
C ALA A 194 6.96 -0.08 -3.95
N ILE A 195 6.16 0.14 -5.00
CA ILE A 195 4.70 -0.01 -4.92
C ILE A 195 4.34 -1.43 -4.49
N LYS A 196 4.98 -2.46 -5.05
CA LYS A 196 4.76 -3.86 -4.65
C LYS A 196 5.07 -4.14 -3.19
N VAL A 197 6.06 -3.46 -2.59
CA VAL A 197 6.33 -3.57 -1.14
C VAL A 197 5.09 -3.18 -0.34
N LEU A 198 4.45 -2.06 -0.69
CA LEU A 198 3.26 -1.56 0.00
C LEU A 198 2.03 -2.42 -0.30
N GLU A 199 1.85 -2.82 -1.56
CA GLU A 199 0.74 -3.66 -1.98
C GLU A 199 0.71 -5.01 -1.28
N TYR A 200 1.83 -5.54 -0.79
CA TYR A 200 1.83 -6.82 -0.09
C TYR A 200 0.85 -6.83 1.10
N ASN A 201 0.81 -5.72 1.86
CA ASN A 201 -0.09 -5.53 3.00
C ASN A 201 -1.41 -4.86 2.62
N HIS A 202 -1.72 -4.75 1.32
CA HIS A 202 -3.01 -4.27 0.85
C HIS A 202 -4.11 -5.24 1.28
N PHE A 203 -5.24 -4.72 1.77
CA PHE A 203 -6.28 -5.57 2.36
C PHE A 203 -6.88 -6.58 1.37
N LEU A 204 -6.95 -6.26 0.06
CA LEU A 204 -7.43 -7.20 -0.97
C LEU A 204 -6.46 -8.36 -1.23
N ASN A 205 -5.20 -8.24 -0.78
CA ASN A 205 -4.21 -9.29 -0.93
C ASN A 205 -4.25 -10.32 0.21
N LYS A 206 -5.08 -10.10 1.23
CA LYS A 206 -5.37 -11.11 2.25
C LYS A 206 -6.04 -12.33 1.61
N GLY A 207 -5.48 -13.51 1.82
CA GLY A 207 -5.88 -14.75 1.17
C GLY A 207 -5.49 -14.85 -0.32
N ASN A 208 -4.90 -13.80 -0.92
CA ASN A 208 -4.51 -13.80 -2.33
C ASN A 208 -3.08 -14.34 -2.50
N ILE A 209 -2.94 -15.66 -2.36
CA ILE A 209 -1.66 -16.38 -2.45
C ILE A 209 -0.92 -16.06 -3.75
N GLN A 210 -1.62 -16.03 -4.87
CA GLN A 210 -1.03 -15.79 -6.19
C GLN A 210 -0.41 -14.38 -6.27
N ARG A 211 -1.13 -13.35 -5.83
CA ARG A 211 -0.60 -11.97 -5.84
C ARG A 211 0.56 -11.81 -4.85
N LYS A 212 0.44 -12.37 -3.64
CA LYS A 212 1.52 -12.37 -2.65
C LYS A 212 2.78 -13.06 -3.20
N LYS A 213 2.64 -14.17 -3.92
CA LYS A 213 3.74 -14.87 -4.61
C LYS A 213 4.42 -14.00 -5.67
N GLU A 214 3.65 -13.31 -6.51
CA GLU A 214 4.18 -12.39 -7.52
C GLU A 214 5.01 -11.27 -6.90
N ILE A 215 4.50 -10.65 -5.83
CA ILE A 215 5.22 -9.59 -5.10
C ILE A 215 6.53 -10.13 -4.52
N LEU A 216 6.47 -11.29 -3.84
CA LEU A 216 7.65 -11.94 -3.29
C LEU A 216 8.69 -12.26 -4.36
N LEU A 217 8.28 -12.71 -5.55
CA LEU A 217 9.18 -12.95 -6.67
C LEU A 217 9.86 -11.66 -7.16
N SER A 218 9.13 -10.55 -7.22
CA SER A 218 9.70 -9.23 -7.54
C SER A 218 10.78 -8.83 -6.53
N LEU A 219 10.48 -8.93 -5.24
CA LEU A 219 11.44 -8.61 -4.17
C LEU A 219 12.65 -9.56 -4.16
N ALA A 220 12.43 -10.83 -4.49
CA ALA A 220 13.52 -11.78 -4.67
C ALA A 220 14.44 -11.35 -5.82
N GLY A 221 13.87 -10.84 -6.92
CA GLY A 221 14.61 -10.27 -8.05
C GLY A 221 15.45 -9.06 -7.64
N TYR A 222 14.89 -8.15 -6.83
CA TYR A 222 15.60 -7.00 -6.27
C TYR A 222 16.78 -7.42 -5.38
N LEU A 223 16.62 -8.46 -4.55
CA LEU A 223 17.67 -8.92 -3.63
C LEU A 223 18.74 -9.82 -4.28
N GLU A 224 18.43 -10.46 -5.41
CA GLU A 224 19.31 -11.42 -6.09
C GLU A 224 20.76 -10.93 -6.30
N PRO A 225 21.02 -9.68 -6.72
CA PRO A 225 22.37 -9.19 -6.93
C PRO A 225 23.18 -9.13 -5.63
N TYR A 226 22.52 -8.84 -4.50
CA TYR A 226 23.17 -8.80 -3.18
C TYR A 226 23.43 -10.20 -2.66
N LEU A 227 22.43 -11.09 -2.75
CA LEU A 227 22.55 -12.49 -2.34
C LEU A 227 23.71 -13.20 -3.06
N LYS A 228 23.77 -13.09 -4.40
CA LYS A 228 24.84 -13.69 -5.22
C LYS A 228 26.23 -13.11 -4.93
N LYS A 229 26.32 -11.79 -4.69
CA LYS A 229 27.61 -11.16 -4.40
C LYS A 229 28.10 -11.52 -3.00
N PHE A 230 27.20 -11.63 -2.03
CA PHE A 230 27.54 -11.98 -0.65
C PHE A 230 27.81 -13.48 -0.44
N ASP A 231 27.51 -14.32 -1.45
CA ASP A 231 27.91 -15.72 -1.45
C ASP A 231 29.42 -15.94 -1.51
N ASP A 232 30.18 -15.00 -2.09
CA ASP A 232 31.64 -15.01 -2.14
C ASP A 232 32.20 -13.66 -1.68
N PRO A 233 32.28 -13.43 -0.35
CA PRO A 233 32.71 -12.15 0.20
C PRO A 233 34.11 -11.70 -0.21
N GLU A 234 34.98 -12.63 -0.64
CA GLU A 234 36.35 -12.32 -1.06
C GLU A 234 36.39 -11.55 -2.37
N LYS A 235 35.44 -11.83 -3.27
CA LYS A 235 35.31 -11.20 -4.59
C LYS A 235 34.46 -9.92 -4.59
N LEU A 236 34.06 -9.42 -3.43
CA LEU A 236 33.23 -8.22 -3.36
C LEU A 236 33.97 -6.97 -3.86
N PRO A 237 33.31 -6.13 -4.68
CA PRO A 237 33.78 -4.78 -4.97
C PRO A 237 34.05 -4.01 -3.69
N LYS A 238 35.03 -3.10 -3.71
CA LYS A 238 35.49 -2.34 -2.53
C LYS A 238 34.34 -1.70 -1.74
N GLU A 239 33.38 -1.09 -2.44
CA GLU A 239 32.20 -0.44 -1.84
C GLU A 239 31.30 -1.44 -1.09
N LEU A 240 30.94 -2.57 -1.74
CA LEU A 240 30.11 -3.61 -1.12
C LEU A 240 30.85 -4.36 -0.01
N LYS A 241 32.18 -4.44 -0.08
CA LYS A 241 33.01 -5.06 0.96
C LYS A 241 32.97 -4.27 2.27
N GLY A 242 32.89 -2.93 2.18
CA GLY A 242 32.68 -2.06 3.35
C GLY A 242 31.35 -2.40 4.03
N ILE A 243 30.26 -2.36 3.28
CA ILE A 243 28.89 -2.67 3.75
C ILE A 243 28.84 -4.07 4.39
N TYR A 244 29.39 -5.08 3.71
CA TYR A 244 29.41 -6.46 4.19
C TYR A 244 30.14 -6.60 5.54
N ASN A 245 31.27 -5.92 5.71
CA ASN A 245 32.03 -5.97 6.95
C ASN A 245 31.27 -5.33 8.12
N GLU A 246 30.59 -4.20 7.89
CA GLU A 246 29.75 -3.59 8.93
C GLU A 246 28.59 -4.51 9.32
N LEU A 247 27.94 -5.14 8.33
CA LEU A 247 26.87 -6.09 8.59
C LEU A 247 27.34 -7.31 9.38
N LYS A 248 28.57 -7.78 9.15
CA LYS A 248 29.16 -8.90 9.89
C LYS A 248 29.33 -8.61 11.38
N ILE A 249 29.49 -7.35 11.75
CA ILE A 249 29.62 -6.93 13.16
C ILE A 249 28.27 -7.00 13.86
N VAL A 250 27.19 -6.60 13.18
CA VAL A 250 25.85 -6.46 13.77
C VAL A 250 24.95 -7.68 13.55
N LEU A 251 25.26 -8.56 12.60
CA LEU A 251 24.50 -9.77 12.28
C LEU A 251 25.29 -11.05 12.58
N GLN A 252 24.57 -12.11 12.92
CA GLN A 252 25.18 -13.42 13.13
C GLN A 252 25.78 -13.98 11.84
N THR A 253 26.94 -14.62 11.97
CA THR A 253 27.57 -15.37 10.89
C THR A 253 27.44 -16.87 11.10
N LYS A 254 27.30 -17.63 10.00
CA LYS A 254 27.34 -19.08 9.95
C LYS A 254 28.54 -19.54 9.12
N GLY A 255 29.09 -20.71 9.47
CA GLY A 255 30.27 -21.31 8.84
C GLY A 255 31.25 -21.86 9.88
N ALA A 256 31.94 -22.96 9.56
CA ALA A 256 33.02 -23.48 10.40
C ALA A 256 34.30 -22.67 10.16
N ASP A 257 35.20 -22.58 11.14
CA ASP A 257 36.50 -21.93 10.92
C ASP A 257 37.32 -22.67 9.84
N THR A 258 37.09 -23.98 9.68
CA THR A 258 37.71 -24.82 8.66
C THR A 258 36.76 -25.89 8.11
N ASP A 259 36.94 -26.28 6.84
CA ASP A 259 36.27 -27.45 6.24
C ASP A 259 36.88 -28.77 6.76
N LYS A 260 36.31 -29.92 6.33
CA LYS A 260 36.83 -31.25 6.69
C LYS A 260 38.28 -31.51 6.21
N LYS A 261 38.85 -30.63 5.38
CA LYS A 261 40.21 -30.68 4.84
C LYS A 261 41.12 -29.61 5.45
N GLY A 262 40.64 -28.81 6.41
CA GLY A 262 41.41 -27.76 7.08
C GLY A 262 41.43 -26.41 6.35
N ASN A 263 40.67 -26.23 5.25
CA ASN A 263 40.61 -24.94 4.54
C ASN A 263 39.69 -23.97 5.28
N GLN A 264 40.09 -22.70 5.39
CA GLN A 264 39.23 -21.66 5.97
C GLN A 264 37.92 -21.53 5.18
N ILE A 265 36.78 -21.62 5.86
CA ILE A 265 35.49 -21.34 5.24
C ILE A 265 35.15 -19.87 5.49
N PRO A 266 34.80 -19.08 4.47
CA PRO A 266 34.32 -17.73 4.65
C PRO A 266 33.09 -17.73 5.57
N LYS A 267 33.17 -17.05 6.72
CA LYS A 267 32.00 -16.81 7.58
C LYS A 267 30.99 -15.94 6.83
N LYS A 268 29.86 -16.53 6.45
CA LYS A 268 28.74 -15.88 5.76
C LYS A 268 27.78 -15.28 6.76
N ILE A 269 27.13 -14.18 6.42
CA ILE A 269 26.06 -13.62 7.24
C ILE A 269 24.82 -14.51 7.12
N ALA A 270 24.37 -15.06 8.24
CA ALA A 270 23.40 -16.15 8.29
C ALA A 270 22.04 -15.80 7.69
N VAL A 271 21.61 -14.54 7.79
CA VAL A 271 20.27 -14.13 7.36
C VAL A 271 20.11 -14.18 5.84
N PHE A 272 21.17 -13.91 5.06
CA PHE A 272 21.10 -13.99 3.60
C PHE A 272 20.94 -15.43 3.12
N ASP A 273 21.69 -16.37 3.73
CA ASP A 273 21.57 -17.81 3.44
C ASP A 273 20.17 -18.32 3.79
N ASN A 274 19.67 -17.98 4.99
CA ASN A 274 18.33 -18.37 5.43
C ASN A 274 17.25 -17.81 4.48
N LEU A 275 17.34 -16.53 4.08
CA LEU A 275 16.36 -15.92 3.18
C LEU A 275 16.39 -16.57 1.79
N SER A 276 17.58 -16.85 1.27
CA SER A 276 17.75 -17.59 0.00
C SER A 276 17.09 -18.97 0.08
N GLU A 277 17.30 -19.70 1.18
CA GLU A 277 16.65 -20.98 1.43
C GLU A 277 15.12 -20.86 1.48
N MET A 278 14.59 -19.85 2.17
CA MET A 278 13.15 -19.58 2.23
C MET A 278 12.55 -19.35 0.84
N TYR A 279 13.19 -18.56 -0.02
CA TYR A 279 12.73 -18.34 -1.39
C TYR A 279 12.81 -19.60 -2.28
N ASN A 280 13.87 -20.40 -2.12
CA ASN A 280 14.11 -21.58 -2.97
C ASN A 280 13.25 -22.78 -2.59
N LYS A 281 12.98 -22.97 -1.28
CA LYS A 281 12.25 -24.13 -0.77
C LYS A 281 10.80 -23.81 -0.38
N GLY A 282 10.43 -22.53 -0.34
CA GLY A 282 9.08 -22.05 -0.02
C GLY A 282 8.10 -21.99 -1.18
N GLY A 283 8.38 -22.63 -2.33
CA GLY A 283 7.45 -22.66 -3.47
C GLY A 283 7.38 -21.40 -4.33
N LEU A 284 8.29 -20.46 -4.10
CA LEU A 284 8.38 -19.22 -4.86
C LEU A 284 9.22 -19.43 -6.12
N ARG A 285 10.45 -19.96 -5.96
CA ARG A 285 11.35 -20.25 -7.08
C ARG A 285 11.29 -21.72 -7.47
N HIS A 286 11.01 -21.99 -8.74
CA HIS A 286 11.05 -23.34 -9.31
C HIS A 286 12.50 -23.80 -9.45
N ASN A 287 13.08 -24.40 -8.41
CA ASN A 287 14.28 -25.25 -8.53
C ASN A 287 14.63 -25.90 -7.20
N ASN A 288 13.98 -27.03 -6.85
CA ASN A 288 14.54 -28.10 -5.99
C ASN A 288 13.48 -29.19 -5.72
N ASP A 289 13.93 -30.45 -5.58
CA ASP A 289 13.11 -31.66 -5.39
C ASP A 289 12.40 -31.74 -4.02
N LYS A 290 12.73 -30.86 -3.06
CA LYS A 290 12.09 -30.80 -1.73
C LYS A 290 11.54 -29.41 -1.48
N GLN A 291 10.24 -29.27 -1.66
CA GLN A 291 9.48 -28.06 -1.45
C GLN A 291 8.72 -28.15 -0.12
N TYR A 292 8.87 -27.17 0.77
CA TYR A 292 8.26 -27.17 2.10
C TYR A 292 6.76 -26.89 2.07
N HIS A 293 6.26 -26.30 0.99
CA HIS A 293 4.87 -25.89 0.86
C HIS A 293 3.93 -26.99 0.35
N LEU A 294 4.44 -28.16 -0.05
CA LEU A 294 3.62 -29.19 -0.72
C LEU A 294 2.52 -29.78 0.14
N ASP A 295 2.70 -29.77 1.47
CA ASP A 295 1.76 -30.32 2.44
C ASP A 295 0.99 -29.23 3.21
N MET A 296 1.16 -27.94 2.83
CA MET A 296 0.51 -26.81 3.51
C MET A 296 -0.86 -26.51 2.88
N ASN A 297 -1.83 -26.14 3.70
CA ASN A 297 -3.06 -25.54 3.21
C ASN A 297 -2.86 -24.04 2.86
N ASP A 298 -3.86 -23.39 2.26
CA ASP A 298 -3.76 -22.00 1.81
C ASP A 298 -3.48 -21.01 2.97
N GLU A 299 -4.06 -21.20 4.16
CA GLU A 299 -3.80 -20.34 5.32
C GLU A 299 -2.36 -20.51 5.84
N GLU A 300 -1.87 -21.75 5.89
CA GLU A 300 -0.49 -22.07 6.28
C GLU A 300 0.51 -21.51 5.26
N LEU A 301 0.19 -21.60 3.98
CA LEU A 301 1.01 -21.06 2.89
C LEU A 301 1.04 -19.53 2.92
N GLU A 302 -0.09 -18.88 3.19
CA GLU A 302 -0.15 -17.43 3.36
C GLU A 302 0.74 -16.99 4.53
N GLN A 303 0.59 -17.64 5.69
CA GLN A 303 1.39 -17.34 6.87
C GLN A 303 2.88 -17.55 6.60
N TRP A 304 3.23 -18.55 5.81
CA TRP A 304 4.60 -18.77 5.37
C TRP A 304 5.10 -17.64 4.46
N TYR A 305 4.28 -17.19 3.51
CA TYR A 305 4.60 -16.04 2.67
C TYR A 305 4.80 -14.76 3.49
N ASP A 306 3.96 -14.52 4.49
CA ASP A 306 4.08 -13.34 5.37
C ASP A 306 5.41 -13.34 6.14
N ASN A 307 5.89 -14.52 6.54
CA ASN A 307 7.21 -14.70 7.17
C ASN A 307 8.35 -14.44 6.18
N ILE A 308 8.23 -14.88 4.93
CA ILE A 308 9.21 -14.59 3.86
C ILE A 308 9.25 -13.09 3.59
N TYR A 309 8.09 -12.45 3.48
CA TYR A 309 7.97 -11.02 3.26
C TYR A 309 8.63 -10.23 4.39
N SER A 310 8.28 -10.52 5.64
CA SER A 310 8.89 -9.87 6.82
C SER A 310 10.40 -10.05 6.88
N SER A 311 10.90 -11.25 6.56
CA SER A 311 12.35 -11.53 6.48
C SER A 311 13.03 -10.75 5.34
N THR A 312 12.32 -10.55 4.24
CA THR A 312 12.78 -9.76 3.09
C THR A 312 12.91 -8.29 3.46
N LEU A 313 11.90 -7.71 4.11
CA LEU A 313 11.95 -6.34 4.62
C LEU A 313 13.15 -6.15 5.56
N PHE A 314 13.34 -7.08 6.50
CA PHE A 314 14.47 -7.05 7.43
C PHE A 314 15.83 -7.06 6.73
N VAL A 315 15.99 -7.89 5.68
CA VAL A 315 17.24 -7.95 4.91
C VAL A 315 17.50 -6.65 4.14
N ILE A 316 16.48 -6.04 3.55
CA ILE A 316 16.62 -4.75 2.84
C ILE A 316 17.03 -3.64 3.84
N LEU A 317 16.36 -3.55 4.99
CA LEU A 317 16.73 -2.60 6.04
C LEU A 317 18.14 -2.83 6.58
N SER A 318 18.56 -4.09 6.70
CA SER A 318 19.92 -4.44 7.11
C SER A 318 20.96 -3.95 6.10
N LEU A 319 20.71 -4.12 4.79
CA LEU A 319 21.59 -3.59 3.75
C LEU A 319 21.75 -2.07 3.87
N GLU A 320 20.64 -1.35 4.11
CA GLU A 320 20.65 0.10 4.30
C GLU A 320 21.42 0.52 5.56
N MET A 321 21.22 -0.20 6.68
CA MET A 321 22.01 -0.01 7.89
C MET A 321 23.51 -0.18 7.63
N GLY A 322 23.90 -1.20 6.84
CA GLY A 322 25.30 -1.43 6.46
C GLY A 322 25.89 -0.26 5.66
N LYS A 323 25.13 0.34 4.73
CA LYS A 323 25.54 1.56 4.02
C LYS A 323 25.74 2.73 4.98
N ASN A 324 24.79 2.95 5.89
CA ASN A 324 24.84 4.04 6.87
C ASN A 324 26.04 3.92 7.81
N LEU A 325 26.34 2.71 8.30
CA LEU A 325 27.53 2.45 9.12
C LEU A 325 28.83 2.69 8.36
N SER A 326 28.91 2.25 7.10
CA SER A 326 30.07 2.52 6.25
C SER A 326 30.32 4.03 6.10
N LYS A 327 29.26 4.79 5.81
CA LYS A 327 29.31 6.26 5.70
C LYS A 327 29.71 6.93 7.02
N LEU A 328 29.17 6.47 8.15
CA LEU A 328 29.56 6.95 9.48
C LEU A 328 31.07 6.76 9.74
N ASN A 329 31.61 5.61 9.35
CA ASN A 329 33.04 5.32 9.51
C ASN A 329 33.93 6.16 8.58
N GLU A 330 33.43 6.59 7.43
CA GLU A 330 34.11 7.59 6.59
C GLU A 330 34.08 8.97 7.23
N LEU A 331 32.96 9.37 7.82
CA LEU A 331 32.83 10.66 8.53
C LEU A 331 33.76 10.75 9.73
N LYS A 332 33.95 9.67 10.49
CA LYS A 332 34.89 9.61 11.63
C LYS A 332 36.37 9.77 11.23
N LYS A 333 36.71 9.61 9.96
CA LYS A 333 38.08 9.74 9.44
C LYS A 333 38.40 11.17 8.96
N LYS A 334 37.39 12.03 8.86
CA LYS A 334 37.56 13.46 8.66
C LYS A 334 37.75 14.14 10.02
#